data_AF-A0A1C6T9R6-F1
#
_entry.id   AF-A0A1C6T9R6-F1
#
_cell.length_a   1.000
_cell.length_b   1.000
_cell.length_c   1.000
_cell.angle_alpha   90.00
_cell.angle_beta   90.00
_cell.angle_gamma   90.00
#
_symmetry.space_group_name_H-M   'P 1'
#
loop_
_entity.id
_entity.type
_entity.pdbx_description
1 polymer ?
#
loop_
_entity_poly.entity_id
_entity_poly.type
_entity_poly.pdbx_seq_one_letter_code
_entity_poly.pdbx_strand_id
1 'polypeptide(L)'
;MAGAKPAGAEKKPSKAAHIWLALISVVIVGSCVAAGIVNGGSDTTVPPPTAQERADTVPILARSTASQGICYGWKLEDYGYDPISVGSNLGDGVSVEDNVNCPRWLQVEVLVYYASASSESEDSARITVTGSEDIQQSILWHVDSGLTRMGLEHDVFVDDPGWATTRAATVLPLLAVEAELVEPAAAPAPAGAAPAPLPAAGNDLWRDRWAYGIAVAALLLITALLVTVGLVQRHRQRQAAAETPAATSAGRTRNKP
;
A
#
# COMPACT_ATOMS: atom_id res chain seq x y z
N MET A 1 -47.58 -27.77 44.82
CA MET A 1 -47.39 -26.44 45.45
C MET A 1 -45.90 -26.12 45.34
N ALA A 2 -45.48 -25.40 44.30
CA ALA A 2 -45.11 -23.97 44.33
C ALA A 2 -43.88 -23.71 45.24
N GLY A 3 -42.67 -23.57 44.69
CA GLY A 3 -41.97 -22.29 44.45
C GLY A 3 -40.58 -22.38 45.11
N ALA A 4 -39.50 -21.70 44.73
CA ALA A 4 -39.25 -20.61 43.78
C ALA A 4 -37.76 -20.66 43.34
N LYS A 5 -37.48 -20.17 42.13
CA LYS A 5 -36.14 -20.01 41.54
C LYS A 5 -35.65 -18.58 41.86
N PRO A 6 -34.43 -18.34 42.38
CA PRO A 6 -33.99 -16.96 42.59
C PRO A 6 -33.63 -16.31 41.25
N ALA A 7 -34.17 -15.11 41.04
CA ALA A 7 -33.91 -14.27 39.88
C ALA A 7 -32.48 -13.71 39.95
N GLY A 8 -31.75 -13.84 38.84
CA GLY A 8 -30.46 -13.17 38.66
C GLY A 8 -30.64 -11.66 38.55
N ALA A 9 -29.92 -10.92 39.38
CA ALA A 9 -29.85 -9.47 39.29
C ALA A 9 -29.05 -9.04 38.06
N GLU A 10 -29.70 -8.40 37.10
CA GLU A 10 -29.02 -7.69 36.01
C GLU A 10 -28.20 -6.53 36.59
N LYS A 11 -26.87 -6.64 36.55
CA LYS A 11 -25.96 -5.54 36.85
C LYS A 11 -26.06 -4.50 35.75
N LYS A 12 -26.71 -3.35 36.03
CA LYS A 12 -26.68 -2.18 35.15
C LYS A 12 -25.21 -1.76 34.92
N PRO A 13 -24.74 -1.63 33.66
CA PRO A 13 -23.39 -1.16 33.40
C PRO A 13 -23.25 0.26 33.93
N SER A 14 -22.28 0.46 34.83
CA SER A 14 -22.00 1.76 35.42
C SER A 14 -21.38 2.67 34.35
N LYS A 15 -21.64 3.98 34.45
CA LYS A 15 -21.08 5.01 33.54
C LYS A 15 -19.55 4.95 33.42
N ALA A 16 -18.87 4.35 34.39
CA ALA A 16 -17.43 4.10 34.35
C ALA A 16 -17.01 3.17 33.20
N ALA A 17 -17.85 2.19 32.81
CA ALA A 17 -17.55 1.27 31.72
C ALA A 17 -17.43 1.96 30.36
N HIS A 18 -18.25 3.01 30.11
CA HIS A 18 -18.18 3.78 28.88
C HIS A 18 -16.95 4.72 28.83
N ILE A 19 -16.50 5.24 29.97
CA ILE A 19 -15.29 6.07 30.05
C ILE A 19 -14.04 5.22 29.81
N TRP A 20 -14.00 4.00 30.36
CA TRP A 20 -12.90 3.08 30.13
C TRP A 20 -12.80 2.59 28.69
N LEU A 21 -13.93 2.31 28.02
CA LEU A 21 -13.93 1.97 26.60
C LEU A 21 -13.43 3.12 25.71
N ALA A 22 -13.80 4.36 26.03
CA ALA A 22 -13.33 5.53 25.29
C ALA A 22 -11.81 5.73 25.42
N LEU A 23 -11.25 5.61 26.64
CA LEU A 23 -9.81 5.73 26.87
C LEU A 23 -9.00 4.64 26.16
N ILE A 24 -9.49 3.39 26.19
CA ILE A 24 -8.83 2.27 25.48
C ILE A 24 -8.81 2.53 23.96
N SER A 25 -9.90 3.06 23.40
CA SER A 25 -9.96 3.37 21.97
C SER A 25 -8.97 4.48 21.57
N VAL A 26 -8.79 5.51 22.40
CA VAL A 26 -7.83 6.60 22.15
C VAL A 26 -6.39 6.12 22.27
N VAL A 27 -6.09 5.23 23.22
CA VAL A 27 -4.72 4.68 23.38
C VAL A 27 -4.36 3.75 22.22
N ILE A 28 -5.28 2.92 21.75
CA ILE A 28 -5.03 2.02 20.61
C ILE A 28 -4.80 2.84 19.34
N VAL A 29 -5.69 3.79 19.03
CA VAL A 29 -5.57 4.66 17.86
C VAL A 29 -4.32 5.55 17.95
N GLY A 30 -4.01 6.09 19.13
CA GLY A 30 -2.79 6.87 19.36
C GLY A 30 -1.50 6.05 19.22
N SER A 31 -1.50 4.79 19.65
CA SER A 31 -0.33 3.91 19.51
C SER A 31 -0.06 3.50 18.07
N CYS A 32 -1.10 3.33 17.24
CA CYS A 32 -0.95 3.02 15.82
C CYS A 32 -0.38 4.21 15.02
N VAL A 33 -0.60 5.44 15.46
CA VAL A 33 -0.03 6.63 14.81
C VAL A 33 1.42 6.89 15.26
N ALA A 34 1.76 6.57 16.51
CA ALA A 34 3.12 6.77 17.03
C ALA A 34 4.16 5.80 16.46
N ALA A 35 3.76 4.58 16.06
CA ALA A 35 4.68 3.60 15.48
C ALA A 35 5.21 3.97 14.09
N GLY A 36 4.61 4.96 13.41
CA GLY A 36 5.05 5.42 12.08
C GLY A 36 6.18 6.45 12.07
N ILE A 37 6.63 6.95 13.23
CA ILE A 37 7.56 8.11 13.30
C ILE A 37 8.95 7.72 13.86
N VAL A 38 9.19 6.46 14.22
CA VAL A 38 10.43 6.04 14.89
C VAL A 38 11.29 5.17 13.96
N ASN A 39 11.90 5.79 12.94
CA ASN A 39 13.08 5.24 12.27
C ASN A 39 13.95 6.39 11.75
N GLY A 40 14.61 7.08 12.68
CA GLY A 40 15.60 8.14 12.40
C GLY A 40 17.02 7.58 12.34
N GLY A 41 17.29 6.72 11.36
CA GLY A 41 18.64 6.34 10.97
C GLY A 41 18.80 6.64 9.49
N SER A 42 19.69 7.57 9.13
CA SER A 42 20.02 7.88 7.74
C SER A 42 20.93 6.78 7.21
N ASP A 43 20.33 5.63 6.88
CA ASP A 43 21.04 4.55 6.23
C ASP A 43 21.30 4.93 4.77
N THR A 44 22.57 5.12 4.41
CA THR A 44 22.98 5.37 3.03
C THR A 44 23.17 4.07 2.25
N THR A 45 22.84 2.93 2.85
CA THR A 45 22.93 1.61 2.21
C THR A 45 21.79 1.46 1.21
N VAL A 46 22.15 1.16 -0.04
CA VAL A 46 21.19 0.85 -1.09
C VAL A 46 20.71 -0.60 -0.90
N PRO A 47 19.40 -0.84 -0.68
CA PRO A 47 18.90 -2.19 -0.47
C PRO A 47 18.95 -3.01 -1.77
N PRO A 48 19.46 -4.25 -1.74
CA PRO A 48 19.40 -5.14 -2.90
C PRO A 48 17.95 -5.58 -3.17
N PRO A 49 17.64 -6.03 -4.41
CA PRO A 49 16.40 -6.76 -4.66
C PRO A 49 16.29 -7.97 -3.74
N THR A 50 15.09 -8.28 -3.30
CA THR A 50 14.81 -9.46 -2.47
C THR A 50 15.12 -10.75 -3.23
N ALA A 51 15.37 -11.83 -2.51
CA ALA A 51 15.61 -13.14 -3.14
C ALA A 51 14.41 -13.59 -4.00
N GLN A 52 13.19 -13.24 -3.62
CA GLN A 52 11.98 -13.56 -4.36
C GLN A 52 11.91 -12.79 -5.69
N GLU A 53 12.19 -11.49 -5.68
CA GLU A 53 12.20 -10.66 -6.90
C GLU A 53 13.22 -11.17 -7.92
N ARG A 54 14.42 -11.54 -7.46
CA ARG A 54 15.45 -12.13 -8.33
C ARG A 54 15.01 -13.49 -8.86
N ALA A 55 14.47 -14.35 -8.00
CA ALA A 55 13.95 -15.67 -8.39
C ALA A 55 12.80 -15.60 -9.40
N ASP A 56 11.95 -14.57 -9.33
CA ASP A 56 10.85 -14.35 -10.27
C ASP A 56 11.31 -13.70 -11.59
N THR A 57 12.36 -12.86 -11.53
CA THR A 57 12.91 -12.16 -12.70
C THR A 57 13.65 -13.09 -13.63
N VAL A 58 14.56 -13.93 -13.12
CA VAL A 58 15.37 -14.87 -13.92
C VAL A 58 14.54 -15.69 -14.92
N PRO A 59 13.46 -16.40 -14.53
CA PRO A 59 12.70 -17.22 -15.47
C PRO A 59 11.93 -16.39 -16.50
N ILE A 60 11.59 -15.13 -16.22
CA ILE A 60 11.02 -14.22 -17.23
C ILE A 60 12.07 -13.92 -18.29
N LEU A 61 13.26 -13.50 -17.87
CA LEU A 61 14.37 -13.19 -18.78
C LEU A 61 14.78 -14.41 -19.61
N ALA A 62 14.86 -15.59 -18.98
CA ALA A 62 15.19 -16.85 -19.67
C ALA A 62 14.18 -17.18 -20.77
N ARG A 63 12.88 -17.03 -20.53
CA ARG A 63 11.85 -17.26 -21.55
C ARG A 63 11.94 -16.25 -22.69
N SER A 64 12.14 -14.97 -22.36
CA SER A 64 12.31 -13.92 -23.36
C SER A 64 13.52 -14.17 -24.24
N THR A 65 14.68 -14.46 -23.65
CA THR A 65 15.90 -14.84 -24.38
C THR A 65 15.68 -16.05 -25.28
N ALA A 66 15.01 -17.09 -24.81
CA ALA A 66 14.72 -18.27 -25.63
C ALA A 66 13.85 -17.94 -26.86
N SER A 67 12.99 -16.93 -26.76
CA SER A 67 12.12 -16.50 -27.87
C SER A 67 12.75 -15.47 -28.81
N GLN A 68 13.59 -14.57 -28.28
CA GLN A 68 14.10 -13.40 -28.99
C GLN A 68 15.57 -13.51 -29.40
N GLY A 69 16.31 -14.48 -28.84
CA GLY A 69 17.71 -14.76 -29.21
C GLY A 69 18.73 -13.75 -28.68
N ILE A 70 18.37 -12.93 -27.70
CA ILE A 70 19.24 -11.96 -27.04
C ILE A 70 19.21 -12.18 -25.51
N CYS A 71 20.35 -12.01 -24.84
CA CYS A 71 20.40 -12.08 -23.39
C CYS A 71 19.88 -10.79 -22.74
N TYR A 72 19.26 -10.93 -21.58
CA TYR A 72 18.73 -9.82 -20.80
C TYR A 72 19.27 -9.89 -19.37
N GLY A 73 19.64 -8.75 -18.81
CA GLY A 73 20.18 -8.67 -17.45
C GLY A 73 19.86 -7.40 -16.69
N TRP A 74 20.31 -7.37 -15.44
CA TRP A 74 20.27 -6.22 -14.56
C TRP A 74 21.55 -6.10 -13.75
N LYS A 75 21.87 -4.87 -13.38
CA LYS A 75 22.95 -4.50 -12.48
C LYS A 75 22.48 -3.33 -11.61
N LEU A 76 22.54 -3.51 -10.29
CA LEU A 76 22.32 -2.46 -9.30
C LEU A 76 23.65 -2.18 -8.60
N GLU A 77 24.03 -0.92 -8.54
CA GLU A 77 25.27 -0.42 -7.98
C GLU A 77 24.98 0.69 -6.97
N ASP A 78 25.84 0.82 -5.96
CA ASP A 78 25.88 2.04 -5.16
C ASP A 78 26.73 3.11 -5.84
N TYR A 79 26.75 4.33 -5.29
CA TYR A 79 27.57 5.43 -5.78
C TYR A 79 29.08 5.15 -5.85
N GLY A 80 29.58 4.12 -5.16
CA GLY A 80 30.95 3.63 -5.27
C GLY A 80 31.21 2.84 -6.55
N TYR A 81 30.17 2.58 -7.35
CA TYR A 81 30.14 1.63 -8.46
C TYR A 81 30.38 0.19 -8.00
N ASP A 82 30.15 -0.10 -6.72
CA ASP A 82 30.23 -1.45 -6.20
C ASP A 82 28.93 -2.19 -6.55
N PRO A 83 29.00 -3.35 -7.23
CA PRO A 83 27.80 -4.08 -7.62
C PRO A 83 27.12 -4.68 -6.38
N ILE A 84 25.91 -4.18 -6.10
CA ILE A 84 25.04 -4.66 -5.03
C ILE A 84 24.30 -5.93 -5.48
N SER A 85 23.81 -5.92 -6.71
CA SER A 85 23.04 -7.03 -7.27
C SER A 85 23.25 -7.11 -8.78
N VAL A 86 23.48 -8.32 -9.26
CA VAL A 86 23.68 -8.61 -10.68
C VAL A 86 22.90 -9.85 -11.02
N GLY A 87 22.28 -9.90 -12.20
CA GLY A 87 21.72 -11.14 -12.70
C GLY A 87 21.20 -11.04 -14.12
N SER A 88 20.79 -12.19 -14.65
CA SER A 88 20.40 -12.32 -16.06
C SER A 88 19.47 -13.49 -16.32
N ASN A 89 19.15 -13.68 -17.60
CA ASN A 89 18.55 -14.90 -18.12
C ASN A 89 19.35 -16.18 -17.80
N LEU A 90 20.64 -16.07 -17.45
CA LEU A 90 21.48 -17.21 -17.08
C LEU A 90 21.43 -17.53 -15.58
N GLY A 91 20.89 -16.63 -14.75
CA GLY A 91 20.75 -16.84 -13.32
C GLY A 91 20.94 -15.57 -12.47
N ASP A 92 20.61 -15.70 -11.20
CA ASP A 92 20.96 -14.73 -10.15
C ASP A 92 22.48 -14.75 -9.94
N GLY A 93 23.10 -13.57 -9.82
CA GLY A 93 24.55 -13.41 -9.68
C GLY A 93 25.36 -13.58 -10.98
N VAL A 94 24.70 -13.70 -12.14
CA VAL A 94 25.36 -13.90 -13.43
C VAL A 94 25.14 -12.70 -14.34
N SER A 95 26.19 -11.94 -14.64
CA SER A 95 26.14 -10.84 -15.60
C SER A 95 25.96 -11.34 -17.04
N VAL A 96 25.31 -10.53 -17.88
CA VAL A 96 25.33 -10.69 -19.34
C VAL A 96 26.58 -10.08 -19.97
N GLU A 97 27.09 -9.00 -19.37
CA GLU A 97 28.32 -8.33 -19.78
C GLU A 97 29.52 -9.29 -19.63
N ASP A 98 30.39 -9.32 -20.64
CA ASP A 98 31.57 -10.19 -20.74
C ASP A 98 31.30 -11.71 -20.65
N ASN A 99 30.03 -12.13 -20.69
CA ASN A 99 29.66 -13.53 -20.63
C ASN A 99 29.68 -14.15 -22.02
N VAL A 100 30.54 -15.16 -22.23
CA VAL A 100 30.67 -15.87 -23.52
C VAL A 100 29.36 -16.51 -24.01
N ASN A 101 28.43 -16.81 -23.11
CA ASN A 101 27.12 -17.37 -23.47
C ASN A 101 26.11 -16.30 -23.92
N CYS A 102 26.46 -15.02 -23.76
CA CYS A 102 25.66 -13.86 -24.13
C CYS A 102 26.46 -12.95 -25.07
N PRO A 103 26.76 -13.38 -26.31
CA PRO A 103 27.49 -12.54 -27.27
C PRO A 103 26.67 -11.32 -27.72
N ARG A 104 25.34 -11.39 -27.59
CA ARG A 104 24.40 -10.31 -27.87
C ARG A 104 23.50 -10.12 -26.65
N TRP A 105 23.46 -8.92 -26.08
CA TRP A 105 22.79 -8.70 -24.80
C TRP A 105 22.28 -7.28 -24.59
N LEU A 106 21.29 -7.14 -23.70
CA LEU A 106 20.80 -5.88 -23.14
C LEU A 106 20.78 -5.98 -21.61
N GLN A 107 21.20 -4.93 -20.92
CA GLN A 107 21.21 -4.84 -19.46
C GLN A 107 20.68 -3.49 -19.01
N VAL A 108 19.92 -3.49 -17.92
CA VAL A 108 19.65 -2.25 -17.18
C VAL A 108 20.70 -2.09 -16.09
N GLU A 109 21.35 -0.94 -16.06
CA GLU A 109 22.31 -0.53 -15.05
C GLU A 109 21.69 0.60 -14.23
N VAL A 110 21.67 0.41 -12.92
CA VAL A 110 21.09 1.35 -11.97
C VAL A 110 22.15 1.70 -10.94
N LEU A 111 22.48 2.98 -10.87
CA LEU A 111 23.39 3.56 -9.89
C LEU A 111 22.57 4.37 -8.91
N VAL A 112 22.59 4.02 -7.62
CA VAL A 112 21.81 4.73 -6.59
C VAL A 112 22.75 5.42 -5.60
N TYR A 113 22.41 6.65 -5.28
CA TYR A 113 23.11 7.49 -4.32
C TYR A 113 22.13 7.98 -3.26
N TYR A 114 22.36 7.56 -2.02
CA TYR A 114 21.72 8.13 -0.85
C TYR A 114 22.66 9.12 -0.17
N ALA A 115 22.20 10.36 -0.03
CA ALA A 115 22.92 11.42 0.65
C ALA A 115 22.90 11.17 2.17
N SER A 116 23.99 11.53 2.86
CA SER A 116 23.99 11.46 4.33
C SER A 116 23.02 12.50 4.90
N ALA A 117 22.44 12.26 6.08
CA ALA A 117 21.54 13.25 6.73
C ALA A 117 22.20 14.60 7.06
N SER A 118 23.54 14.67 7.04
CA SER A 118 24.29 15.91 7.18
C SER A 118 24.56 16.62 5.85
N SER A 119 24.18 16.02 4.72
CA SER A 119 24.35 16.58 3.39
C SER A 119 23.11 17.36 2.98
N GLU A 120 23.31 18.48 2.29
CA GLU A 120 22.25 19.23 1.61
C GLU A 120 21.98 18.68 0.20
N SER A 121 22.70 17.62 -0.22
CA SER A 121 22.45 16.93 -1.48
C SER A 121 21.19 16.08 -1.40
N GLU A 122 20.48 15.98 -2.52
CA GLU A 122 19.33 15.10 -2.66
C GLU A 122 19.78 13.67 -2.99
N ASP A 123 18.96 12.70 -2.59
CA ASP A 123 19.08 11.32 -3.06
C ASP A 123 18.85 11.26 -4.57
N SER A 124 19.58 10.37 -5.24
CA SER A 124 19.46 10.27 -6.69
C SER A 124 19.69 8.85 -7.21
N ALA A 125 19.09 8.58 -8.36
CA ALA A 125 19.32 7.37 -9.13
C ALA A 125 19.72 7.74 -10.57
N ARG A 126 20.66 7.00 -11.14
CA ARG A 126 20.95 7.04 -12.57
C ARG A 126 20.62 5.68 -13.14
N ILE A 127 19.74 5.69 -14.13
CA ILE A 127 19.32 4.50 -14.87
C ILE A 127 19.93 4.61 -16.25
N THR A 128 20.48 3.52 -16.74
CA THR A 128 21.04 3.45 -18.08
C THR A 128 20.78 2.07 -18.65
N VAL A 129 20.41 2.01 -19.92
CA VAL A 129 20.35 0.73 -20.66
C VAL A 129 21.62 0.57 -21.46
N THR A 130 22.36 -0.51 -21.19
CA THR A 130 23.58 -0.90 -21.89
C THR A 130 23.33 -2.15 -22.73
N GLY A 131 24.21 -2.41 -23.68
CA GLY A 131 24.10 -3.56 -24.57
C GLY A 131 25.41 -3.92 -25.23
N SER A 132 25.42 -5.05 -25.94
CA SER A 132 26.56 -5.48 -26.74
C SER A 132 26.90 -4.49 -27.87
N GLU A 133 28.15 -4.51 -28.35
CA GLU A 133 28.70 -3.55 -29.32
C GLU A 133 27.94 -3.48 -30.66
N ASP A 134 27.20 -4.53 -31.02
CA ASP A 134 26.38 -4.58 -32.23
C ASP A 134 25.06 -3.78 -32.11
N ILE A 135 24.68 -3.36 -30.90
CA ILE A 135 23.47 -2.59 -30.64
C ILE A 135 23.79 -1.10 -30.74
N GLN A 136 23.11 -0.42 -31.67
CA GLN A 136 23.31 1.00 -31.88
C GLN A 136 22.89 1.81 -30.66
N GLN A 137 23.68 2.82 -30.31
CA GLN A 137 23.39 3.71 -29.19
C GLN A 137 21.98 4.32 -29.28
N SER A 138 21.51 4.71 -30.47
CA SER A 138 20.16 5.25 -30.69
C SER A 138 19.04 4.29 -30.26
N ILE A 139 19.24 2.98 -30.43
CA ILE A 139 18.30 1.94 -29.97
C ILE A 139 18.31 1.89 -28.45
N LEU A 140 19.50 1.90 -27.82
CA LEU A 140 19.62 1.93 -26.36
C LEU A 140 18.89 3.14 -25.75
N TRP A 141 19.02 4.33 -26.34
CA TRP A 141 18.27 5.52 -25.93
C TRP A 141 16.75 5.35 -26.04
N HIS A 142 16.28 4.64 -27.07
CA HIS A 142 14.84 4.39 -27.26
C HIS A 142 14.30 3.42 -26.21
N VAL A 143 15.07 2.38 -25.89
CA VAL A 143 14.76 1.42 -24.82
C VAL A 143 14.78 2.12 -23.46
N ASP A 144 15.81 2.91 -23.18
CA ASP A 144 15.94 3.70 -21.94
C ASP A 144 14.75 4.64 -21.73
N SER A 145 14.40 5.43 -22.76
CA SER A 145 13.21 6.29 -22.74
C SER A 145 11.90 5.52 -22.56
N GLY A 146 11.88 4.24 -22.96
CA GLY A 146 10.76 3.34 -22.76
C GLY A 146 10.54 2.96 -21.30
N LEU A 147 11.58 2.93 -20.47
CA LEU A 147 11.46 2.64 -19.04
C LEU A 147 10.61 3.72 -18.33
N THR A 148 10.85 4.99 -18.62
CA THR A 148 10.03 6.11 -18.12
C THR A 148 8.56 5.93 -18.50
N ARG A 149 8.26 5.54 -19.75
CA ARG A 149 6.87 5.30 -20.20
C ARG A 149 6.19 4.16 -19.44
N MET A 150 6.98 3.24 -18.90
CA MET A 150 6.49 2.12 -18.09
C MET A 150 6.36 2.48 -16.60
N GLY A 151 6.54 3.76 -16.25
CA GLY A 151 6.48 4.28 -14.88
C GLY A 151 7.73 3.97 -14.06
N LEU A 152 8.84 3.58 -14.70
CA LEU A 152 10.13 3.35 -14.06
C LEU A 152 10.95 4.63 -14.18
N GLU A 153 10.54 5.63 -13.38
CA GLU A 153 11.18 6.93 -13.30
C GLU A 153 12.16 7.00 -12.13
N HIS A 154 12.98 8.05 -12.12
CA HIS A 154 13.99 8.34 -11.11
C HIS A 154 13.56 8.01 -9.67
N ASP A 155 12.44 8.60 -9.23
CA ASP A 155 11.98 8.52 -7.84
C ASP A 155 11.66 7.09 -7.41
N VAL A 156 11.21 6.25 -8.35
CA VAL A 156 10.91 4.85 -8.09
C VAL A 156 12.18 4.05 -7.74
N PHE A 157 13.31 4.38 -8.40
CA PHE A 157 14.59 3.74 -8.09
C PHE A 157 15.22 4.28 -6.81
N VAL A 158 14.90 5.52 -6.42
CA VAL A 158 15.31 6.07 -5.11
C VAL A 158 14.51 5.40 -4.00
N ASP A 159 13.19 5.26 -4.17
CA ASP A 159 12.28 4.72 -3.14
C ASP A 159 12.41 3.20 -2.94
N ASP A 160 12.54 2.43 -4.03
CA ASP A 160 12.65 0.97 -3.98
C ASP A 160 13.61 0.44 -5.08
N PRO A 161 14.93 0.61 -4.89
CA PRO A 161 15.92 0.30 -5.93
C PRO A 161 15.91 -1.17 -6.32
N GLY A 162 15.76 -2.07 -5.33
CA GLY A 162 15.76 -3.50 -5.57
C GLY A 162 14.62 -3.96 -6.46
N TRP A 163 13.39 -3.57 -6.11
CA TRP A 163 12.21 -3.87 -6.90
C TRP A 163 12.26 -3.16 -8.26
N ALA A 164 12.62 -1.88 -8.31
CA ALA A 164 12.65 -1.09 -9.54
C ALA A 164 13.65 -1.66 -10.57
N THR A 165 14.85 -2.06 -10.14
CA THR A 165 15.85 -2.68 -11.01
C THR A 165 15.36 -4.00 -11.60
N THR A 166 14.80 -4.89 -10.79
CA THR A 166 14.26 -6.16 -11.29
C THR A 166 13.05 -5.95 -12.19
N ARG A 167 12.17 -5.00 -11.86
CA ARG A 167 11.05 -4.61 -12.70
C ARG A 167 11.50 -4.08 -14.06
N ALA A 168 12.50 -3.19 -14.09
CA ALA A 168 13.08 -2.66 -15.32
C ALA A 168 13.64 -3.78 -16.20
N ALA A 169 14.37 -4.74 -15.60
CA ALA A 169 14.88 -5.90 -16.31
C ALA A 169 13.76 -6.71 -16.99
N THR A 170 12.65 -6.97 -16.29
CA THR A 170 11.50 -7.71 -16.87
C THR A 170 10.80 -6.99 -18.02
N VAL A 171 10.99 -5.68 -18.13
CA VAL A 171 10.39 -4.83 -19.16
C VAL A 171 11.28 -4.73 -20.41
N LEU A 172 12.60 -4.91 -20.27
CA LEU A 172 13.54 -4.85 -21.41
C LEU A 172 13.14 -5.70 -22.62
N PRO A 173 12.67 -6.96 -22.48
CA PRO A 173 12.23 -7.77 -23.61
C PRO A 173 11.13 -7.14 -24.46
N LEU A 174 10.20 -6.43 -23.82
CA LEU A 174 9.12 -5.72 -24.52
C LEU A 174 9.66 -4.49 -25.24
N LEU A 175 10.48 -3.70 -24.55
CA LEU A 175 11.08 -2.49 -25.13
C LEU A 175 12.05 -2.80 -26.27
N ALA A 176 12.72 -3.96 -26.23
CA ALA A 176 13.55 -4.45 -27.33
C ALA A 176 12.70 -4.74 -28.59
N VAL A 177 11.47 -5.22 -28.43
CA VAL A 177 10.53 -5.39 -29.56
C VAL A 177 10.06 -4.03 -30.07
N GLU A 178 9.68 -3.12 -29.18
CA GLU A 178 9.24 -1.76 -29.56
C GLU A 178 10.32 -0.99 -30.33
N ALA A 179 11.59 -1.20 -29.96
CA ALA A 179 12.74 -0.60 -30.62
C ALA A 179 13.19 -1.35 -31.89
N GLU A 180 12.40 -2.33 -32.36
CA GLU A 180 12.70 -3.17 -33.53
C GLU A 180 14.05 -3.90 -33.45
N LEU A 181 14.56 -4.13 -32.23
CA LEU A 181 15.82 -4.82 -32.01
C LEU A 181 15.66 -6.35 -32.16
N VAL A 182 14.50 -6.85 -31.75
CA VAL A 182 14.12 -8.26 -31.81
C VAL A 182 12.69 -8.42 -32.29
N GLU A 183 12.41 -9.56 -32.90
CA GLU A 183 11.04 -9.92 -33.28
C GLU A 183 10.22 -10.25 -32.02
N PRO A 184 8.92 -9.90 -32.00
CA PRO A 184 8.02 -10.34 -30.95
C PRO A 184 7.94 -11.86 -30.90
N ALA A 185 7.81 -12.41 -29.70
CA ALA A 185 7.53 -13.82 -29.54
C ALA A 185 6.25 -14.20 -30.30
N ALA A 186 6.26 -15.36 -30.97
CA ALA A 186 5.10 -15.86 -31.69
C ALA A 186 3.90 -15.94 -30.75
N ALA A 187 2.80 -15.27 -31.12
CA ALA A 187 1.57 -15.36 -30.36
C ALA A 187 1.15 -16.83 -30.26
N PRO A 188 0.73 -17.31 -29.06
CA PRO A 188 0.23 -18.66 -28.93
C PRO A 188 -0.92 -18.85 -29.92
N ALA A 189 -0.91 -19.99 -30.61
CA ALA A 189 -1.98 -20.33 -31.54
C ALA A 189 -3.33 -20.20 -30.82
N PRO A 190 -4.35 -19.58 -31.44
CA PRO A 190 -5.64 -19.41 -30.81
C PRO A 190 -6.16 -20.78 -30.36
N ALA A 191 -6.50 -20.89 -29.08
CA ALA A 191 -7.12 -22.11 -28.57
C ALA A 191 -8.36 -22.42 -29.41
N GLY A 192 -8.42 -23.62 -30.01
CA GLY A 192 -9.47 -24.00 -30.96
C GLY A 192 -10.89 -24.08 -30.36
N ALA A 193 -11.04 -23.81 -29.06
CA ALA A 193 -12.31 -23.75 -28.36
C ALA A 193 -12.53 -22.33 -27.83
N ALA A 194 -13.71 -21.77 -28.13
CA ALA A 194 -14.13 -20.51 -27.54
C ALA A 194 -14.09 -20.62 -26.01
N PRO A 195 -13.48 -19.65 -25.30
CA PRO A 195 -13.44 -19.67 -23.85
C PRO A 195 -14.87 -19.67 -23.29
N ALA A 196 -15.10 -20.45 -22.24
CA ALA A 196 -16.38 -20.43 -21.54
C ALA A 196 -16.68 -19.00 -21.07
N PRO A 197 -17.94 -18.54 -21.15
CA PRO A 197 -18.30 -17.20 -20.71
C PRO A 197 -17.89 -17.00 -19.26
N LEU A 198 -17.31 -15.84 -18.96
CA LEU A 198 -16.97 -15.48 -17.59
C LEU A 198 -18.23 -15.54 -16.72
N PRO A 199 -18.12 -16.00 -15.46
CA PRO A 199 -19.23 -15.91 -14.52
C PRO A 199 -19.66 -14.44 -14.38
N ALA A 200 -20.95 -14.21 -14.17
CA ALA A 200 -21.48 -12.87 -13.98
C ALA A 200 -20.67 -12.12 -12.92
N ALA A 201 -20.23 -10.90 -13.23
CA ALA A 201 -19.46 -10.08 -12.30
C ALA A 201 -20.20 -9.99 -10.97
N GLY A 202 -19.54 -10.45 -9.90
CA GLY A 202 -20.07 -10.33 -8.54
C GLY A 202 -20.25 -8.85 -8.19
N ASN A 203 -21.32 -8.55 -7.47
CA ASN A 203 -21.68 -7.18 -7.09
C ASN A 203 -20.74 -6.69 -5.96
N ASP A 204 -19.69 -5.94 -6.28
CA ASP A 204 -18.65 -5.47 -5.34
C ASP A 204 -19.03 -4.15 -4.63
N LEU A 205 -20.32 -3.98 -4.28
CA LEU A 205 -20.84 -2.76 -3.65
C LEU A 205 -20.16 -2.44 -2.32
N TRP A 206 -19.69 -3.46 -1.60
CA TRP A 206 -19.00 -3.26 -0.33
C TRP A 206 -17.65 -2.57 -0.55
N ARG A 207 -16.91 -2.93 -1.61
CA ARG A 207 -15.60 -2.33 -1.90
C ARG A 207 -15.71 -0.97 -2.58
N ASP A 208 -16.68 -0.78 -3.47
CA ASP A 208 -16.83 0.51 -4.16
C ASP A 208 -17.52 1.58 -3.31
N ARG A 209 -18.38 1.18 -2.36
CA ARG A 209 -19.25 2.12 -1.65
C ARG A 209 -19.11 2.07 -0.12
N TRP A 210 -18.04 1.48 0.41
CA TRP A 210 -17.77 1.45 1.86
C TRP A 210 -17.81 2.85 2.49
N ALA A 211 -17.29 3.87 1.80
CA ALA A 211 -17.29 5.25 2.29
C ALA A 211 -18.71 5.81 2.49
N TYR A 212 -19.65 5.50 1.59
CA TYR A 212 -21.06 5.83 1.76
C TYR A 212 -21.67 5.09 2.95
N GLY A 213 -21.31 3.82 3.14
CA GLY A 213 -21.73 3.04 4.31
C GLY A 213 -21.28 3.67 5.62
N ILE A 214 -20.02 4.11 5.70
CA ILE A 214 -19.48 4.81 6.88
C ILE A 214 -20.19 6.14 7.10
N ALA A 215 -20.42 6.93 6.04
CA ALA A 215 -21.09 8.22 6.15
C ALA A 215 -22.52 8.08 6.72
N VAL A 216 -23.28 7.09 6.23
CA VAL A 216 -24.62 6.78 6.76
C VAL A 216 -24.56 6.32 8.21
N ALA A 217 -23.63 5.42 8.55
CA ALA A 217 -23.46 4.95 9.93
C ALA A 217 -23.11 6.10 10.89
N ALA A 218 -22.22 6.99 10.49
CA ALA A 218 -21.86 8.18 11.26
C ALA A 218 -23.08 9.11 11.48
N LEU A 219 -23.87 9.35 10.43
CA LEU A 219 -25.06 10.20 10.51
C LEU A 219 -26.11 9.60 11.46
N LEU A 220 -26.32 8.29 11.42
CA LEU A 220 -27.24 7.58 12.32
C LEU A 220 -26.78 7.68 13.78
N LEU A 221 -25.48 7.56 14.05
CA LEU A 221 -24.92 7.72 15.39
C LEU A 221 -25.11 9.14 15.93
N ILE A 222 -24.86 10.17 15.10
CA ILE A 222 -25.11 11.57 15.48
C ILE A 222 -26.59 11.77 15.80
N THR A 223 -27.48 11.22 14.98
CA THR A 223 -28.93 11.34 15.19
C THR A 223 -29.36 10.68 16.50
N ALA A 224 -28.86 9.46 16.78
CA ALA A 224 -29.12 8.77 18.04
C ALA A 224 -28.59 9.55 19.26
N LEU A 225 -27.42 10.17 19.14
CA LEU A 225 -26.85 11.02 20.18
C LEU A 225 -27.75 12.23 20.46
N LEU A 226 -28.21 12.94 19.42
CA LEU A 226 -29.08 14.11 19.59
C LEU A 226 -30.42 13.74 20.24
N VAL A 227 -31.02 12.61 19.83
CA VAL A 227 -32.27 12.11 20.43
C VAL A 227 -32.07 11.76 21.91
N THR A 228 -30.99 11.05 22.24
CA THR A 228 -30.71 10.65 23.63
C THR A 228 -30.42 11.86 24.51
N VAL A 229 -29.64 12.85 24.03
CA VAL A 229 -29.41 14.12 24.73
C VAL A 229 -30.72 14.89 24.94
N GLY A 230 -31.55 14.99 23.90
CA GLY A 230 -32.85 15.66 23.98
C GLY A 230 -33.79 15.01 24.99
N LEU A 231 -33.84 13.68 25.03
CA LEU A 231 -34.64 12.92 26.02
C LEU A 231 -34.11 13.13 27.45
N VAL A 232 -32.79 13.14 27.65
CA VAL A 232 -32.17 13.36 28.96
C VAL A 232 -32.40 14.80 29.45
N GLN A 233 -32.23 15.80 28.58
CA GLN A 233 -32.49 17.20 28.91
C GLN A 233 -33.97 17.40 29.26
N ARG A 234 -34.89 16.81 28.49
CA ARG A 234 -36.33 16.85 28.78
C ARG A 234 -36.67 16.18 30.12
N HIS A 235 -36.02 15.07 30.45
CA HIS A 235 -36.20 14.42 31.74
C HIS A 235 -35.72 15.29 32.90
N ARG A 236 -34.56 15.94 32.75
CA ARG A 236 -34.01 16.87 33.75
C ARG A 236 -34.89 18.11 33.92
N GLN A 237 -35.41 18.67 32.83
CA GLN A 237 -36.36 19.80 32.89
C GLN A 237 -37.66 19.42 33.61
N ARG A 238 -38.19 18.21 33.35
CA ARG A 238 -39.38 17.71 34.06
C ARG A 238 -39.14 17.48 35.55
N GLN A 239 -37.95 17.01 35.93
CA GLN A 239 -37.56 16.84 37.33
C GLN A 239 -37.39 18.20 38.03
N ALA A 240 -36.74 19.17 37.38
CA ALA A 240 -36.60 20.53 37.91
C ALA A 240 -37.96 21.25 38.05
N ALA A 241 -38.89 21.04 37.13
CA ALA A 241 -40.24 21.60 37.23
C ALA A 241 -41.07 20.96 38.37
N ALA A 242 -40.85 19.69 38.67
CA ALA A 242 -41.51 18.97 39.77
C ALA A 242 -40.98 19.35 41.17
N GLU A 243 -39.79 19.96 41.25
CA GLU A 243 -39.19 20.45 42.50
C GLU A 243 -39.57 21.90 42.85
N THR A 244 -40.39 22.58 42.04
CA THR A 244 -40.95 23.89 42.41
C THR A 244 -41.99 23.69 43.53
N PRO A 245 -41.77 24.17 44.77
CA PRO A 245 -42.75 23.99 45.84
C PRO A 245 -43.97 24.86 45.56
N ALA A 246 -45.17 24.30 45.77
CA ALA A 246 -46.41 25.04 45.89
C ALA A 246 -46.34 25.95 47.14
N ALA A 247 -45.74 27.13 47.00
CA ALA A 247 -45.81 28.19 48.01
C ALA A 247 -46.98 29.12 47.70
N THR A 248 -48.22 28.63 47.81
CA THR A 248 -49.38 29.48 48.13
C THR A 248 -50.55 28.62 48.61
N SER A 249 -51.26 29.09 49.64
CA SER A 249 -52.55 28.58 50.17
C SER A 249 -52.51 27.63 51.39
N ALA A 250 -52.17 28.18 52.55
CA ALA A 250 -52.80 27.87 53.83
C ALA A 250 -52.70 29.13 54.71
N GLY A 251 -53.68 29.64 55.44
CA GLY A 251 -55.06 29.27 55.69
C GLY A 251 -55.59 30.30 56.70
N ARG A 252 -56.78 30.83 56.44
CA ARG A 252 -57.53 31.80 57.24
C ARG A 252 -58.15 31.10 58.48
N THR A 253 -57.83 31.53 59.70
CA THR A 253 -58.65 31.35 60.92
C THR A 253 -58.42 32.56 61.83
N ARG A 254 -59.32 33.56 61.87
CA ARG A 254 -60.48 33.68 62.77
C ARG A 254 -60.11 33.42 64.24
N ASN A 255 -59.94 34.50 65.02
CA ASN A 255 -60.10 34.47 66.47
C ASN A 255 -60.84 35.75 66.92
N LYS A 256 -61.87 35.53 67.75
CA LYS A 256 -62.64 36.51 68.52
C LYS A 256 -62.61 36.00 69.98
N PRO A 257 -62.51 36.87 70.99
CA PRO A 257 -63.72 37.22 71.74
C PRO A 257 -64.04 38.72 71.70
#